data_AF-A0A0N8QM69-F1
#
_entry.id   AF-A0A0N8QM69-F1
#
_cell.length_a   1.000
_cell.length_b   1.000
_cell.length_c   1.000
_cell.angle_alpha   90.00
_cell.angle_beta   90.00
_cell.angle_gamma   90.00
#
_symmetry.space_group_name_H-M   'P 1'
#
loop_
_entity.id
_entity.type
_entity.pdbx_description
1 polymer ?
#
loop_
_entity_poly.entity_id
_entity_poly.type
_entity_poly.pdbx_seq_one_letter_code
_entity_poly.pdbx_strand_id
1 'polypeptide(L)' 'MTTSNEKSFFDLHITGLDYLNRIREVKPKKGSPFLACDIAALNGPSDDVSYVRFDDVLPP' A
#
# COMPACT_ATOMS: atom_id res chain seq x y z
N MET A 1 1.94 16.59 34.24
CA MET A 1 1.74 15.25 33.66
C MET A 1 1.79 15.41 32.15
N THR A 2 2.84 14.96 31.50
CA THR A 2 2.96 14.95 30.03
C THR A 2 2.18 13.75 29.51
N THR A 3 1.05 14.00 28.84
CA THR A 3 0.30 12.98 28.11
C THR A 3 1.11 12.58 26.87
N SER A 4 1.84 11.46 26.96
CA SER A 4 2.40 10.81 25.78
C SER A 4 1.24 10.32 24.92
N ASN A 5 1.04 10.95 23.77
CA ASN A 5 0.04 10.53 22.80
C ASN A 5 0.65 9.35 22.01
N GLU A 6 0.60 8.15 22.59
CA GLU A 6 1.09 6.93 21.95
C GLU A 6 0.29 6.69 20.67
N LYS A 7 0.97 6.76 19.52
CA LYS A 7 0.35 6.48 18.22
C LYS A 7 0.13 4.98 18.11
N SER A 8 -1.13 4.57 18.06
CA SER A 8 -1.52 3.23 17.66
C SER A 8 -1.75 3.18 16.16
N PHE A 9 -1.36 2.07 15.54
CA PHE A 9 -1.63 1.75 14.14
C PHE A 9 -2.45 0.46 14.09
N PHE A 10 -3.16 0.24 13.00
CA PHE A 10 -3.87 -1.01 12.74
C PHE A 10 -3.27 -1.69 11.51
N ASP A 11 -3.30 -3.01 11.52
CA ASP A 11 -2.93 -3.81 10.35
C ASP A 11 -4.19 -4.08 9.51
N LEU A 12 -4.10 -3.82 8.21
CA LEU A 12 -5.17 -4.12 7.25
C LEU A 12 -4.89 -5.45 6.55
N HIS A 13 -5.68 -6.47 6.84
CA HIS A 13 -5.64 -7.75 6.14
C HIS A 13 -6.87 -7.88 5.24
N ILE A 14 -6.64 -7.96 3.93
CA ILE A 14 -7.70 -8.15 2.94
C ILE A 14 -7.35 -9.31 2.01
N THR A 15 -8.37 -9.92 1.42
CA THR A 15 -8.23 -10.91 0.35
C THR A 15 -9.08 -10.43 -0.81
N GLY A 16 -8.47 -10.30 -1.98
CA GLY A 16 -9.12 -9.71 -3.15
C GLY A 16 -8.31 -9.95 -4.42
N LEU A 17 -8.76 -9.32 -5.51
CA LEU A 17 -8.05 -9.27 -6.77
C LEU A 17 -7.63 -7.84 -7.03
N ASP A 18 -6.32 -7.64 -7.23
CA ASP A 18 -5.73 -6.32 -7.41
C ASP A 18 -4.83 -6.31 -8.64
N TYR A 19 -4.76 -5.17 -9.32
CA TYR A 19 -3.85 -4.95 -10.43
C TYR A 19 -2.67 -4.08 -10.01
N LEU A 20 -1.45 -4.60 -10.20
CA LEU A 20 -0.21 -3.86 -10.00
C LEU A 20 0.13 -3.03 -11.23
N ASN A 21 0.44 -1.76 -11.03
CA ASN A 21 0.84 -0.81 -12.06
C ASN A 21 2.17 -0.14 -11.69
N ARG A 22 2.92 0.30 -12.71
CA ARG A 22 4.13 1.14 -12.56
C ARG A 22 5.17 0.56 -11.59
N ILE A 23 5.33 -0.76 -11.59
CA ILE A 23 6.33 -1.47 -10.77
C ILE A 23 7.72 -0.94 -11.14
N ARG A 24 8.46 -0.43 -10.15
CA ARG A 24 9.78 0.16 -10.34
C ARG A 24 10.70 -0.07 -9.15
N GLU A 25 11.98 -0.24 -9.43
CA GLU A 25 13.03 -0.18 -8.41
C GLU A 25 13.39 1.28 -8.13
N VAL A 26 13.34 1.67 -6.85
CA VAL A 26 13.67 3.00 -6.37
C VAL A 26 15.05 2.95 -5.74
N LYS A 27 15.99 3.73 -6.27
CA LYS A 27 17.36 3.85 -5.76
C LYS A 27 17.55 5.20 -5.07
N PRO A 28 17.22 5.32 -3.77
CA PRO A 28 17.37 6.58 -3.06
C PRO A 28 18.85 6.96 -2.92
N LYS A 29 19.15 8.26 -2.82
CA LYS A 29 20.54 8.74 -2.63
C LYS A 29 21.17 8.25 -1.32
N LYS A 30 20.35 7.92 -0.32
CA LYS A 30 20.72 7.35 0.98
C LYS A 30 19.73 6.25 1.32
N GLY A 31 20.23 5.10 1.78
CA GLY A 31 19.42 3.93 2.13
C GLY A 31 19.45 2.85 1.04
N SER A 32 18.80 1.73 1.34
CA SER A 32 18.73 0.58 0.44
C SER A 32 17.71 0.80 -0.69
N PRO A 33 17.95 0.25 -1.89
CA PRO A 33 16.93 0.17 -2.91
C PRO A 33 15.69 -0.58 -2.42
N PHE A 34 14.53 -0.21 -2.96
CA PHE A 34 13.24 -0.86 -2.66
C PHE A 34 12.36 -0.89 -3.91
N LEU A 35 11.33 -1.74 -3.91
CA LEU A 35 10.35 -1.77 -4.99
C LEU A 35 9.15 -0.90 -4.62
N ALA A 36 8.63 -0.17 -5.59
CA ALA A 36 7.40 0.59 -5.45
C ALA A 36 6.44 0.25 -6.59
N CYS A 37 5.15 0.26 -6.29
CA CYS A 37 4.10 0.08 -7.29
C CYS A 37 2.81 0.78 -6.87
N ASP A 38 1.95 1.04 -7.85
CA ASP A 38 0.60 1.55 -7.65
C ASP A 38 -0.35 0.35 -7.74
N ILE A 39 -1.19 0.13 -6.74
CA ILE A 39 -2.13 -0.99 -6.67
C ILE A 39 -3.55 -0.46 -6.94
N ALA A 40 -4.23 -1.04 -7.92
CA ALA A 40 -5.65 -0.81 -8.17
C ALA A 40 -6.46 -2.03 -7.69
N ALA A 41 -6.99 -1.95 -6.49
CA ALA A 41 -7.75 -3.01 -5.85
C ALA A 41 -9.22 -2.95 -6.25
N LEU A 42 -9.81 -4.09 -6.59
CA LEU A 42 -11.25 -4.16 -6.85
C LEU A 42 -12.02 -4.34 -5.54
N ASN A 43 -13.09 -3.56 -5.39
CA ASN A 43 -14.05 -3.73 -4.31
C ASN A 43 -15.49 -3.66 -4.85
N GLY A 44 -16.44 -4.04 -4.01
CA GLY A 44 -17.87 -3.95 -4.33
C GLY A 44 -18.45 -5.22 -4.98
N PRO A 45 -19.75 -5.17 -5.33
CA PRO A 45 -20.48 -6.26 -5.97
C PRO A 45 -19.88 -6.63 -7.34
N SER A 46 -20.07 -7.87 -7.77
CA SER A 46 -19.53 -8.37 -9.04
C SER A 46 -20.08 -7.67 -10.29
N ASP A 47 -21.25 -7.05 -10.17
CA ASP A 47 -21.94 -6.29 -11.23
C ASP A 47 -21.72 -4.77 -11.15
N ASP A 48 -21.09 -4.28 -10.07
CA ASP A 48 -20.79 -2.85 -9.86
C ASP A 48 -19.45 -2.69 -9.10
N VAL A 49 -18.37 -3.15 -9.74
CA VAL A 49 -17.03 -3.11 -9.15
C VAL A 49 -16.47 -1.69 -9.13
N SER A 50 -15.82 -1.31 -8.04
CA SER A 50 -15.13 -0.04 -7.85
C SER A 50 -13.64 -0.27 -7.58
N TYR A 51 -12.81 0.71 -7.94
CA TYR A 51 -11.36 0.66 -7.75
C TYR A 51 -10.91 1.52 -6.57
N VAL A 52 -10.15 0.92 -5.66
CA VAL A 52 -9.42 1.63 -4.60
C VAL A 52 -7.94 1.62 -4.94
N ARG A 53 -7.27 2.76 -4.75
CA ARG A 53 -5.85 2.90 -5.03
C ARG A 53 -5.02 2.86 -3.76
N PHE A 54 -3.95 2.05 -3.79
CA PHE A 54 -2.92 2.01 -2.76
C PHE A 54 -1.56 2.27 -3.39
N ASP A 55 -0.71 3.04 -2.73
CA ASP A 55 0.71 3.20 -3.09
C ASP A 55 1.52 2.34 -2.13
N ASP A 56 2.26 1.37 -2.66
CA ASP A 56 2.99 0.41 -1.83
C ASP A 56 4.51 0.54 -1.98
N VAL A 57 5.21 0.27 -0.88
CA VAL A 57 6.67 0.22 -0.75
C VAL A 57 7.03 -1.14 -0.22
N LEU A 58 7.53 -2.00 -1.12
CA LEU A 58 7.96 -3.34 -0.78
C LEU A 58 9.41 -3.30 -0.30
N PRO A 59 9.70 -3.82 0.91
CA PRO A 59 11.08 -4.01 1.35
C PRO A 59 11.82 -4.99 0.40
N PRO A 60 13.15 -4.89 0.33
CA PRO A 60 13.98 -5.79 -0.48
C PRO A 60 13.87 -7.26 -0.05
#